data_AF-A0A8X8BML0-F1
#
_entry.id   AF-A0A8X8BML0-F1
#
_cell.length_a   1.000
_cell.length_b   1.000
_cell.length_c   1.000
_cell.angle_alpha   90.00
_cell.angle_beta   90.00
_cell.angle_gamma   90.00
#
_symmetry.space_group_name_H-M   'P 1'
#
loop_
_entity.id
_entity.type
_entity.pdbx_description
1 polymer ?
#
loop_
_entity_poly.entity_id
_entity_poly.type
_entity_poly.pdbx_seq_one_letter_code
_entity_poly.pdbx_strand_id
1 'polypeptide(L)'
;MQKPEVINFLALERELQSALAADKKYQRENDAKFRAIHQKVGSYEEFRDIVLASHLKPLDKKDKIGDERKQPWNTVAASSGQKPTSTTEAATPMPQEHLIIPQSAAEFYRQWRRNLPSGAEKYSFLLSLGGEHLSAIFRAEIAFALLGEFLQVLLENFSPKDCMAVMTILLHLPRTQRFGLHLDFLDQAERDGCKQLIEKLQRLHECDGPGCKMHCGNWASTSDTSGSAEPCESLAGYLRKVYKVSP
;
A
#
# COMPACT_ATOMS: atom_id res chain seq x y z
N MET A 1 -44.29 42.86 69.41
CA MET A 1 -43.09 42.01 69.58
C MET A 1 -42.94 41.14 68.35
N GLN A 2 -41.91 41.39 67.53
CA GLN A 2 -41.62 40.56 66.35
C GLN A 2 -40.96 39.26 66.83
N LYS A 3 -41.48 38.11 66.40
CA LYS A 3 -40.89 36.80 66.73
C LYS A 3 -39.54 36.66 65.99
N PRO A 4 -38.50 36.10 66.61
CA PRO A 4 -37.24 35.86 65.92
C PRO A 4 -37.47 34.83 64.81
N GLU A 5 -37.17 35.20 63.57
CA GLU A 5 -37.14 34.28 62.43
C GLU A 5 -36.05 33.24 62.67
N VAL A 6 -36.48 31.99 62.88
CA VAL A 6 -35.57 30.85 62.97
C VAL A 6 -35.14 30.49 61.55
N ILE A 7 -33.90 30.82 61.20
CA ILE A 7 -33.31 30.52 59.88
C ILE A 7 -33.23 29.01 59.71
N ASN A 8 -33.81 28.49 58.62
CA ASN A 8 -33.73 27.07 58.28
C ASN A 8 -32.49 26.77 57.43
N PHE A 9 -31.42 26.33 58.09
CA PHE A 9 -30.13 26.04 57.43
C PHE A 9 -30.22 24.96 56.35
N LEU A 10 -31.09 23.95 56.50
CA LEU A 10 -31.26 22.88 55.51
C LEU A 10 -31.94 23.37 54.23
N ALA A 11 -32.90 24.30 54.36
CA ALA A 11 -33.54 24.93 53.21
C ALA A 11 -32.54 25.80 52.45
N LEU A 12 -31.73 26.58 53.17
CA LEU A 12 -30.70 27.43 52.60
C LEU A 12 -29.59 26.63 51.89
N GLU A 13 -29.17 25.51 52.48
CA GLU A 13 -28.18 24.62 51.85
C GLU A 13 -28.71 24.03 50.52
N ARG A 14 -29.98 23.62 50.48
CA ARG A 14 -30.60 23.10 49.26
C ARG A 14 -30.68 24.17 48.18
N GLU A 15 -31.05 25.39 48.54
CA GLU A 15 -31.10 26.53 47.62
C GLU A 15 -29.71 26.83 47.05
N LEU A 16 -28.69 26.86 47.90
CA LEU A 16 -27.30 27.04 47.49
C LEU A 16 -26.84 25.94 46.53
N GLN A 17 -27.12 24.67 46.85
CA GLN A 17 -26.77 23.54 45.98
C GLN A 17 -27.47 23.63 44.62
N SER A 18 -28.73 24.05 44.60
CA SER A 18 -29.49 24.28 43.36
C SER A 18 -28.88 25.39 42.50
N ALA A 19 -28.54 26.52 43.12
CA ALA A 19 -27.88 27.64 42.44
C ALA A 19 -26.53 27.23 41.84
N LEU A 20 -25.71 26.52 42.61
CA LEU A 20 -24.42 26.00 42.14
C LEU A 20 -24.58 25.01 40.98
N ALA A 21 -25.60 24.15 41.01
CA ALA A 21 -25.87 23.21 39.93
C ALA A 21 -26.32 23.93 38.65
N ALA A 22 -27.14 24.98 38.77
CA ALA A 22 -27.57 25.82 37.66
C ALA A 22 -26.39 26.55 37.01
N ASP A 23 -25.50 27.15 37.80
CA ASP A 23 -24.29 27.82 37.30
C ASP A 23 -23.36 26.85 36.58
N LYS A 24 -23.11 25.67 37.17
CA LYS A 24 -22.30 24.61 36.53
C LYS A 24 -22.92 24.13 35.21
N LYS A 25 -24.25 24.09 35.12
CA LYS A 25 -24.94 23.74 33.87
C LYS A 25 -24.75 24.84 32.83
N TYR A 26 -24.99 26.10 33.20
CA TYR A 26 -24.82 27.26 32.33
C TYR A 26 -23.39 27.34 31.78
N GLN A 27 -22.37 27.17 32.62
CA GLN A 27 -20.97 27.18 32.20
C GLN A 27 -20.66 26.08 31.18
N ARG A 28 -21.14 24.84 31.41
CA ARG A 28 -20.94 23.71 30.48
C ARG A 28 -21.61 23.94 29.13
N GLU A 29 -22.85 24.43 29.12
CA GLU A 29 -23.56 24.74 27.88
C GLU A 29 -22.88 25.88 27.12
N ASN A 30 -22.44 26.93 27.81
CA ASN A 30 -21.76 28.07 27.20
C ASN A 30 -20.40 27.67 26.61
N ASP A 31 -19.63 26.84 27.31
CA ASP A 31 -18.40 26.26 26.79
C ASP A 31 -18.65 25.43 25.52
N ALA A 32 -19.70 24.59 25.51
CA ALA A 32 -20.09 23.84 24.34
C ALA A 32 -20.50 24.74 23.16
N LYS A 33 -21.22 25.84 23.41
CA LYS A 33 -21.55 26.86 22.40
C LYS A 33 -20.28 27.45 21.78
N PHE A 34 -19.33 27.87 22.61
CA PHE A 34 -18.05 28.39 22.12
C PHE A 34 -17.27 27.34 21.33
N ARG A 35 -17.20 26.09 21.79
CA ARG A 35 -16.54 25.01 21.06
C ARG A 35 -17.18 24.78 19.68
N ALA A 36 -18.51 24.71 19.60
CA ALA A 36 -19.21 24.53 18.32
C ALA A 36 -18.95 25.68 17.33
N ILE A 37 -18.91 26.93 17.83
CA ILE A 37 -18.58 28.11 17.00
C ILE A 37 -17.13 28.03 16.50
N HIS A 38 -16.18 27.70 17.37
CA HIS A 38 -14.76 27.55 16.97
C HIS A 38 -14.56 26.42 15.96
N GLN A 39 -15.33 25.34 16.06
CA GLN A 39 -15.31 24.22 15.11
C GLN A 39 -15.97 24.54 13.76
N LYS A 40 -16.68 25.68 13.64
CA LYS A 40 -17.39 26.10 12.42
C LYS A 40 -18.39 25.05 11.92
N VAL A 41 -19.25 24.57 12.83
CA VAL A 41 -20.32 23.60 12.49
C VAL A 41 -21.22 24.12 11.37
N GLY A 42 -21.66 23.21 10.50
CA GLY A 42 -22.31 23.55 9.23
C GLY A 42 -23.81 23.81 9.33
N SER A 43 -24.46 23.32 10.39
CA SER A 43 -25.90 23.46 10.61
C SER A 43 -26.25 23.84 12.06
N TYR A 44 -27.45 24.42 12.22
CA TYR A 44 -27.99 24.70 13.55
C TYR A 44 -28.32 23.42 14.33
N GLU A 45 -28.69 22.34 13.64
CA GLU A 45 -28.97 21.05 14.28
C GLU A 45 -27.71 20.47 14.92
N GLU A 46 -26.57 20.48 14.21
CA GLU A 46 -25.27 20.09 14.77
C GLU A 46 -24.88 20.95 15.97
N PHE A 47 -25.08 22.27 15.88
CA PHE A 47 -24.84 23.18 17.00
C PHE A 47 -25.71 22.82 18.22
N ARG A 48 -27.00 22.58 17.99
CA ARG A 48 -27.96 22.22 19.05
C ARG A 48 -27.56 20.92 19.72
N ASP A 49 -27.19 19.91 18.94
CA ASP A 49 -26.81 18.60 19.44
C ASP A 49 -25.55 18.65 20.30
N ILE A 50 -24.54 19.44 19.90
CA ILE A 50 -23.32 19.65 20.70
C ILE A 50 -23.65 20.30 22.05
N VAL A 51 -24.52 21.31 22.07
CA VAL A 51 -24.90 22.01 23.31
C VAL A 51 -25.73 21.10 24.23
N LEU A 52 -26.67 20.33 23.68
CA LEU A 52 -27.45 19.35 24.43
C LEU A 52 -26.56 18.24 25.02
N ALA A 53 -25.55 17.81 24.27
CA ALA A 53 -24.57 16.80 24.67
C ALA A 53 -23.46 17.34 25.60
N SER A 54 -23.50 18.61 26.01
CA SER A 54 -22.46 19.24 26.86
C SER A 54 -22.23 18.57 28.22
N HIS A 55 -23.19 17.75 28.67
CA HIS A 55 -23.12 16.99 29.92
C HIS A 55 -22.41 15.63 29.77
N LEU A 56 -22.11 15.18 28.54
CA LEU A 56 -21.42 13.93 28.30
C LEU A 56 -19.95 14.04 28.68
N LYS A 57 -19.41 12.98 29.29
CA LYS A 57 -17.99 12.87 29.64
C LYS A 57 -17.25 12.09 28.55
N PRO A 58 -15.98 12.42 28.27
CA PRO A 58 -15.12 11.57 27.46
C PRO A 58 -15.12 10.15 28.03
N LEU A 59 -15.12 9.14 27.14
CA LEU A 59 -15.06 7.75 27.56
C LEU A 59 -13.75 7.48 28.30
N ASP A 60 -13.86 6.95 29.52
CA ASP A 60 -12.70 6.49 30.25
C ASP A 60 -12.22 5.13 29.72
N LYS A 61 -10.97 4.78 29.99
CA LYS A 61 -10.39 3.46 29.61
C LYS A 61 -11.15 2.26 30.21
N LYS A 62 -12.02 2.52 31.20
CA LYS A 62 -12.88 1.56 31.87
C LYS A 62 -14.26 1.43 31.21
N ASP A 63 -14.67 2.43 30.42
CA ASP A 63 -15.96 2.48 29.73
C ASP A 63 -15.90 1.80 28.35
N LYS A 64 -15.02 0.79 28.18
CA LYS A 64 -14.85 0.08 26.91
C LYS A 64 -16.16 -0.63 26.55
N ILE A 65 -16.84 -0.09 25.53
CA ILE A 65 -17.98 -0.74 24.88
C ILE A 65 -17.42 -1.85 23.98
N GLY A 66 -17.35 -3.06 24.53
CA GLY A 66 -16.87 -4.26 23.87
C GLY A 66 -15.70 -4.90 24.62
N ASP A 67 -15.67 -6.23 24.64
CA ASP A 67 -14.54 -7.03 25.12
C ASP A 67 -13.21 -6.48 24.60
N GLU A 68 -12.13 -6.70 25.36
CA GLU A 68 -10.77 -6.35 24.96
C GLU A 68 -10.53 -6.80 23.52
N ARG A 69 -10.63 -5.87 22.57
CA ARG A 69 -10.35 -6.14 21.17
C ARG A 69 -8.88 -6.52 21.09
N LYS A 70 -8.60 -7.82 21.11
CA LYS A 70 -7.30 -8.44 20.78
C LYS A 70 -7.07 -8.33 19.28
N GLN A 71 -7.27 -7.16 18.71
CA GLN A 71 -6.89 -6.84 17.36
C GLN A 71 -5.49 -6.24 17.47
N PRO A 72 -4.42 -7.05 17.28
CA PRO A 72 -3.09 -6.48 17.21
C PRO A 72 -3.10 -5.50 16.03
N TRP A 73 -2.95 -4.22 16.34
CA TRP A 73 -2.75 -3.16 15.34
C TRP A 73 -1.54 -3.45 14.45
N ASN A 74 -0.69 -4.39 14.88
CA ASN A 74 0.44 -4.89 14.14
C ASN A 74 0.61 -6.41 14.35
N THR A 75 0.28 -7.22 13.35
CA THR A 75 0.41 -8.68 13.40
C THR A 75 1.85 -9.17 13.52
N VAL A 76 2.84 -8.37 13.05
CA VAL A 76 4.26 -8.76 13.11
C VAL A 76 4.92 -8.53 14.48
N ALA A 77 4.31 -7.79 15.40
CA ALA A 77 4.86 -7.58 16.74
C ALA A 77 4.43 -8.66 17.76
N ALA A 78 3.34 -9.38 17.48
CA ALA A 78 2.79 -10.38 18.41
C ALA A 78 3.66 -11.65 18.53
N SER A 79 4.60 -11.89 17.62
CA SER A 79 5.46 -13.07 17.61
C SER A 79 6.68 -12.99 18.53
N SER A 80 6.98 -11.84 19.15
CA SER A 80 8.21 -11.67 19.94
C SER A 80 8.00 -11.77 21.46
N GLY A 81 6.82 -12.19 21.92
CA GLY A 81 6.36 -11.96 23.30
C GLY A 81 6.17 -13.17 24.22
N GLN A 82 6.66 -14.37 23.90
CA GLN A 82 6.49 -15.54 24.79
C GLN A 82 7.83 -16.13 25.27
N LYS A 83 8.00 -16.12 26.60
CA LYS A 83 9.07 -16.81 27.36
C LYS A 83 8.93 -18.34 27.21
N PRO A 84 10.04 -19.10 27.21
CA PRO A 84 10.02 -20.54 26.98
C PRO A 84 9.69 -21.29 28.28
N THR A 85 8.61 -22.07 28.26
CA THR A 85 8.42 -23.20 29.19
C THR A 85 8.33 -24.47 28.37
N SER A 86 9.34 -25.31 28.55
CA SER A 86 9.52 -26.66 28.01
C SER A 86 8.36 -27.59 28.39
N THR A 87 7.79 -28.28 27.40
CA THR A 87 7.56 -29.75 27.35
C THR A 87 7.12 -30.15 25.93
N THR A 88 8.04 -30.88 25.30
CA THR A 88 8.01 -31.93 24.26
C THR A 88 6.80 -32.14 23.32
N GLU A 89 7.17 -32.33 22.04
CA GLU A 89 6.53 -33.10 20.95
C GLU A 89 5.40 -32.45 20.13
N ALA A 90 5.80 -31.60 19.19
CA ALA A 90 5.44 -31.78 17.77
C ALA A 90 6.48 -31.02 16.94
N ALA A 91 7.39 -31.77 16.31
CA ALA A 91 8.37 -31.22 15.38
C ALA A 91 7.63 -30.58 14.20
N THR A 92 7.45 -29.27 14.25
CA THR A 92 7.22 -28.47 13.05
C THR A 92 8.63 -28.08 12.58
N PRO A 93 9.12 -28.60 11.44
CA PRO A 93 10.39 -28.14 10.92
C PRO A 93 10.27 -26.65 10.62
N MET A 94 11.23 -25.86 11.10
CA MET A 94 11.58 -24.62 10.42
C MET A 94 11.66 -24.94 8.92
N PRO A 95 10.86 -24.32 8.04
CA PRO A 95 11.11 -24.46 6.63
C PRO A 95 12.45 -23.78 6.40
N GLN A 96 13.46 -24.56 6.03
CA GLN A 96 14.56 -24.05 5.23
C GLN A 96 13.93 -23.19 4.14
N GLU A 97 14.36 -21.93 4.03
CA GLU A 97 13.84 -20.98 3.06
C GLU A 97 14.21 -21.45 1.64
N HIS A 98 13.48 -22.43 1.14
CA HIS A 98 13.34 -22.64 -0.27
C HIS A 98 12.68 -21.38 -0.83
N LEU A 99 13.17 -20.90 -1.97
CA LEU A 99 12.56 -19.79 -2.71
C LEU A 99 11.14 -20.21 -3.14
N ILE A 100 10.17 -20.06 -2.23
CA ILE A 100 8.76 -20.32 -2.50
C ILE A 100 8.35 -19.35 -3.59
N ILE A 101 7.76 -19.83 -4.68
CA ILE A 101 7.26 -18.95 -5.74
C ILE A 101 6.19 -18.03 -5.13
N PRO A 102 6.40 -16.71 -5.08
CA PRO A 102 5.45 -15.80 -4.47
C PRO A 102 4.10 -15.89 -5.19
N GLN A 103 3.02 -15.99 -4.42
CA GLN A 103 1.64 -16.00 -4.96
C GLN A 103 0.98 -14.63 -4.83
N SER A 104 1.59 -13.71 -4.08
CA SER A 104 1.08 -12.35 -3.87
C SER A 104 2.21 -11.32 -3.89
N ALA A 105 1.85 -10.06 -4.17
CA ALA A 105 2.81 -8.94 -4.18
C ALA A 105 3.53 -8.81 -2.84
N ALA A 106 2.85 -9.04 -1.72
CA ALA A 106 3.42 -8.95 -0.38
C ALA A 106 4.50 -10.02 -0.13
N GLU A 107 4.29 -11.26 -0.60
CA GLU A 107 5.29 -12.33 -0.51
C GLU A 107 6.51 -12.02 -1.37
N PHE A 108 6.28 -11.51 -2.60
CA PHE A 108 7.35 -11.04 -3.45
C PHE A 108 8.18 -9.97 -2.75
N TYR A 109 7.55 -8.95 -2.15
CA TYR A 109 8.26 -7.88 -1.43
C TYR A 109 9.11 -8.40 -0.28
N ARG A 110 8.61 -9.38 0.48
CA ARG A 110 9.37 -9.99 1.57
C ARG A 110 10.64 -10.66 1.05
N GLN A 111 10.50 -11.48 0.00
CA GLN A 111 11.64 -12.17 -0.60
C GLN A 111 12.63 -11.19 -1.23
N TRP A 112 12.13 -10.21 -2.00
CA TRP A 112 12.93 -9.19 -2.67
C TRP A 112 13.77 -8.35 -1.72
N ARG A 113 13.27 -8.06 -0.50
CA ARG A 113 13.96 -7.21 0.47
C ARG A 113 14.75 -7.97 1.53
N ARG A 114 14.33 -9.18 1.94
CA ARG A 114 14.95 -9.93 3.04
C ARG A 114 15.84 -11.08 2.58
N ASN A 115 15.45 -11.76 1.50
CA ASN A 115 16.04 -13.05 1.11
C ASN A 115 16.97 -12.92 -0.11
N LEU A 116 16.98 -11.77 -0.80
CA LEU A 116 17.75 -11.53 -2.02
C LEU A 116 18.69 -10.32 -1.83
N PRO A 117 19.83 -10.49 -1.13
CA PRO A 117 20.78 -9.40 -0.89
C PRO A 117 21.57 -8.99 -2.15
N SER A 118 21.80 -9.91 -3.10
CA SER A 118 22.63 -9.64 -4.29
C SER A 118 21.80 -9.33 -5.54
N GLY A 119 22.29 -8.42 -6.39
CA GLY A 119 21.67 -8.11 -7.69
C GLY A 119 21.58 -9.33 -8.62
N ALA A 120 22.58 -10.21 -8.61
CA ALA A 120 22.59 -11.43 -9.41
C ALA A 120 21.51 -12.45 -8.96
N GLU A 121 21.25 -12.52 -7.66
CA GLU A 121 20.18 -13.38 -7.11
C GLU A 121 18.80 -12.80 -7.43
N LYS A 122 18.64 -11.48 -7.32
CA LYS A 122 17.42 -10.79 -7.76
C LYS A 122 17.15 -11.02 -9.25
N TYR A 123 18.19 -11.01 -10.07
CA TYR A 123 18.09 -11.27 -11.50
C TYR A 123 17.64 -12.71 -11.79
N SER A 124 18.30 -13.71 -11.18
CA SER A 124 17.90 -15.12 -11.36
C SER A 124 16.48 -15.40 -10.85
N PHE A 125 16.07 -14.70 -9.79
CA PHE A 125 14.70 -14.75 -9.27
C PHE A 125 13.67 -14.13 -10.23
N LEU A 126 13.98 -13.00 -10.86
CA LEU A 126 13.10 -12.42 -11.89
C LEU A 126 12.96 -13.35 -13.10
N LEU A 127 14.05 -14.00 -13.51
CA LEU A 127 14.03 -14.98 -14.60
C LEU A 127 13.23 -16.24 -14.25
N SER A 128 13.33 -16.74 -13.02
CA SER A 128 12.60 -17.95 -12.59
C SER A 128 11.09 -17.71 -12.46
N LEU A 129 10.69 -16.50 -12.09
CA LEU A 129 9.28 -16.07 -12.07
C LEU A 129 8.70 -15.91 -13.48
N GLY A 130 9.46 -15.28 -14.37
CA GLY A 130 9.01 -14.94 -15.71
C GLY A 130 7.97 -13.80 -15.74
N GLY A 131 7.72 -13.26 -16.94
CA GLY A 131 6.86 -12.08 -17.11
C GLY A 131 5.37 -12.31 -16.81
N GLU A 132 4.82 -13.47 -17.16
CA GLU A 132 3.39 -13.75 -16.97
C GLU A 132 3.02 -13.81 -15.48
N HIS A 133 3.79 -14.57 -14.69
CA HIS A 133 3.56 -14.69 -13.25
C HIS A 133 3.80 -13.36 -12.53
N LEU A 134 4.81 -12.60 -12.96
CA LEU A 134 5.07 -11.26 -12.44
C LEU A 134 3.88 -10.32 -12.69
N SER A 135 3.28 -10.35 -13.88
CA SER A 135 2.09 -9.56 -14.20
C SER A 135 0.85 -10.00 -13.40
N ALA A 136 0.75 -11.28 -13.04
CA ALA A 136 -0.33 -11.81 -12.21
C ALA A 136 -0.21 -11.38 -10.74
N ILE A 137 1.01 -11.45 -10.18
CA ILE A 137 1.32 -11.00 -8.80
C ILE A 137 1.03 -9.50 -8.66
N PHE A 138 1.45 -8.70 -9.63
CA PHE A 138 1.32 -7.24 -9.61
C PHE A 138 0.11 -6.72 -10.40
N ARG A 139 -0.94 -7.53 -10.53
CA ARG A 139 -2.15 -7.15 -11.27
C ARG A 139 -2.76 -5.84 -10.79
N ALA A 140 -2.74 -5.58 -9.48
CA ALA A 140 -3.34 -4.38 -8.88
C ALA A 140 -2.45 -3.14 -8.98
N GLU A 141 -1.16 -3.28 -8.69
CA GLU A 141 -0.13 -2.25 -8.84
C GLU A 141 1.24 -2.85 -8.50
N ILE A 142 2.29 -2.29 -9.10
CA ILE A 142 3.66 -2.48 -8.65
C ILE A 142 3.89 -1.41 -7.58
N ALA A 143 4.49 -1.69 -6.41
CA ALA A 143 4.72 -0.57 -5.48
C ALA A 143 5.84 0.35 -6.00
N PHE A 144 5.79 1.59 -5.55
CA PHE A 144 6.72 2.65 -5.92
C PHE A 144 8.19 2.25 -5.76
N ALA A 145 9.05 2.75 -6.65
CA ALA A 145 10.49 2.43 -6.78
C ALA A 145 10.84 0.99 -7.22
N LEU A 146 9.93 0.03 -7.10
CA LEU A 146 10.25 -1.36 -7.48
C LEU A 146 10.48 -1.52 -8.99
N LEU A 147 9.76 -0.76 -9.82
CA LEU A 147 9.94 -0.79 -11.28
C LEU A 147 11.36 -0.37 -11.69
N GLY A 148 11.88 0.71 -11.11
CA GLY A 148 13.25 1.18 -11.36
C GLY A 148 14.28 0.15 -10.94
N GLU A 149 14.11 -0.44 -9.75
CA GLU A 149 14.95 -1.55 -9.27
C GLU A 149 14.95 -2.74 -10.23
N PHE A 150 13.79 -3.12 -10.79
CA PHE A 150 13.72 -4.20 -11.78
C PHE A 150 14.54 -3.88 -13.03
N LEU A 151 14.35 -2.69 -13.59
CA LEU A 151 15.04 -2.27 -14.81
C LEU A 151 16.56 -2.21 -14.60
N GLN A 152 17.00 -1.71 -13.44
CA GLN A 152 18.41 -1.66 -13.08
C GLN A 152 19.00 -3.06 -12.91
N VAL A 153 18.34 -3.95 -12.15
CA VAL A 153 18.80 -5.34 -11.95
C VAL A 153 18.90 -6.08 -13.28
N LEU A 154 17.91 -5.91 -14.16
CA LEU A 154 17.90 -6.51 -15.50
C LEU A 154 19.03 -5.96 -16.38
N LEU A 155 19.37 -4.67 -16.28
CA LEU A 155 20.46 -4.06 -17.05
C LEU A 155 21.85 -4.49 -16.57
N GLU A 156 22.06 -4.50 -15.25
CA GLU A 156 23.37 -4.77 -14.63
C GLU A 156 23.78 -6.24 -14.77
N ASN A 157 22.82 -7.17 -14.66
CA ASN A 157 23.09 -8.62 -14.65
C ASN A 157 22.71 -9.29 -15.97
N PHE A 158 22.47 -8.50 -17.02
CA PHE A 158 22.04 -9.00 -18.33
C PHE A 158 23.05 -9.98 -18.93
N SER A 159 22.54 -11.15 -19.37
CA SER A 159 23.29 -12.15 -20.13
C SER A 159 22.62 -12.40 -21.48
N PRO A 160 23.38 -12.55 -22.59
CA PRO A 160 22.82 -12.74 -23.93
C PRO A 160 21.98 -14.01 -24.05
N LYS A 161 22.22 -15.01 -23.20
CA LYS A 161 21.45 -16.27 -23.16
C LYS A 161 20.00 -16.07 -22.69
N ASP A 162 19.76 -15.03 -21.90
CA ASP A 162 18.47 -14.75 -21.29
C ASP A 162 17.67 -13.70 -22.07
N CYS A 163 18.14 -13.31 -23.27
CA CYS A 163 17.56 -12.26 -24.09
C CYS A 163 16.04 -12.40 -24.24
N MET A 164 15.57 -13.61 -24.59
CA MET A 164 14.13 -13.89 -24.73
C MET A 164 13.37 -13.79 -23.41
N ALA A 165 13.94 -14.27 -22.31
CA ALA A 165 13.30 -14.22 -20.99
C ALA A 165 13.19 -12.77 -20.48
N VAL A 166 14.20 -11.94 -20.68
CA VAL A 166 14.16 -10.52 -20.35
C VAL A 166 13.14 -9.79 -21.23
N MET A 167 13.07 -10.11 -22.53
CA MET A 167 12.06 -9.55 -23.43
C MET A 167 10.63 -9.90 -23.01
N THR A 168 10.35 -11.14 -22.60
CA THR A 168 9.01 -11.53 -22.12
C THR A 168 8.64 -10.82 -20.81
N ILE A 169 9.61 -10.63 -19.90
CA ILE A 169 9.39 -9.84 -18.68
C ILE A 169 9.00 -8.39 -19.02
N LEU A 170 9.78 -7.72 -19.89
CA LEU A 170 9.49 -6.36 -20.33
C LEU A 170 8.17 -6.24 -21.12
N LEU A 171 7.75 -7.31 -21.79
CA LEU A 171 6.47 -7.36 -22.50
C LEU A 171 5.27 -7.45 -21.56
N HIS A 172 5.42 -8.14 -20.42
CA HIS A 172 4.31 -8.41 -19.50
C HIS A 172 4.20 -7.42 -18.34
N LEU A 173 5.29 -6.77 -17.94
CA LEU A 173 5.28 -5.70 -16.94
C LEU A 173 4.25 -4.59 -17.22
N PRO A 174 4.08 -4.12 -18.46
CA PRO A 174 3.11 -3.08 -18.80
C PRO A 174 1.65 -3.48 -18.60
N ARG A 175 1.35 -4.78 -18.43
CA ARG A 175 -0.02 -5.27 -18.19
C ARG A 175 -0.52 -5.00 -16.76
N THR A 176 0.35 -4.58 -15.86
CA THR A 176 -0.04 -4.18 -14.50
C THR A 176 -0.84 -2.89 -14.51
N GLN A 177 -1.82 -2.77 -13.62
CA GLN A 177 -2.57 -1.53 -13.45
C GLN A 177 -1.64 -0.39 -13.04
N ARG A 178 -1.91 0.82 -13.55
CA ARG A 178 -1.14 2.06 -13.28
C ARG A 178 0.32 2.07 -13.77
N PHE A 179 0.73 1.15 -14.65
CA PHE A 179 2.09 1.12 -15.21
C PHE A 179 2.58 2.47 -15.75
N GLY A 180 1.71 3.22 -16.46
CA GLY A 180 2.04 4.55 -16.96
C GLY A 180 2.44 5.55 -15.87
N LEU A 181 1.79 5.49 -14.70
CA LEU A 181 2.14 6.34 -13.55
C LEU A 181 3.52 5.95 -12.99
N HIS A 182 3.85 4.65 -12.95
CA HIS A 182 5.17 4.20 -12.52
C HIS A 182 6.27 4.68 -13.45
N LEU A 183 6.03 4.73 -14.76
CA LEU A 183 6.98 5.32 -15.72
C LEU A 183 7.18 6.82 -15.51
N ASP A 184 6.11 7.54 -15.18
CA ASP A 184 6.19 8.98 -14.91
C ASP A 184 7.04 9.29 -13.67
N PHE A 185 7.15 8.33 -12.74
CA PHE A 185 7.97 8.42 -11.55
C PHE A 185 9.41 7.90 -11.69
N LEU A 186 9.76 7.28 -12.82
CA LEU A 186 11.15 6.89 -13.07
C LEU A 186 12.04 8.13 -13.18
N ASP A 187 13.19 8.09 -12.52
CA ASP A 187 14.18 9.14 -12.63
C ASP A 187 14.91 9.11 -13.98
N GLN A 188 15.73 10.12 -14.26
CA GLN A 188 16.43 10.21 -15.54
C GLN A 188 17.47 9.08 -15.71
N ALA A 189 18.13 8.64 -14.64
CA ALA A 189 19.13 7.59 -14.69
C ALA A 189 18.51 6.21 -14.96
N GLU A 190 17.37 5.91 -14.34
CA GLU A 190 16.56 4.70 -14.54
C GLU A 190 16.00 4.66 -15.96
N ARG A 191 15.52 5.81 -16.47
CA ARG A 191 15.05 5.93 -17.86
C ARG A 191 16.18 5.64 -18.83
N ASP A 192 17.35 6.24 -18.65
CA ASP A 192 18.50 6.01 -19.53
C ASP A 192 19.03 4.57 -19.41
N GLY A 193 18.94 3.96 -18.22
CA GLY A 193 19.18 2.53 -18.03
C GLY A 193 18.20 1.65 -18.82
N CYS A 194 16.92 1.99 -18.82
CA CYS A 194 15.90 1.31 -19.63
C CYS A 194 16.20 1.41 -21.13
N LYS A 195 16.62 2.60 -21.62
CA LYS A 195 17.03 2.76 -23.03
C LYS A 195 18.20 1.84 -23.37
N GLN A 196 19.24 1.84 -22.54
CA GLN A 196 20.42 0.98 -22.72
C GLN A 196 20.06 -0.51 -22.73
N LEU A 197 19.13 -0.94 -21.87
CA LEU A 197 18.67 -2.33 -21.84
C LEU A 197 17.97 -2.70 -23.15
N ILE A 198 17.06 -1.85 -23.62
CA ILE A 198 16.32 -2.08 -24.87
C ILE A 198 17.28 -2.08 -26.09
N GLU A 199 18.27 -1.21 -26.14
CA GLU A 199 19.30 -1.21 -27.18
C GLU A 199 20.17 -2.49 -27.16
N LYS A 200 20.57 -2.95 -25.97
CA LYS A 200 21.32 -4.21 -25.82
C LYS A 200 20.52 -5.41 -26.34
N LEU A 201 19.22 -5.46 -26.04
CA LEU A 201 18.32 -6.52 -26.52
C LEU A 201 18.18 -6.49 -28.05
N GLN A 202 18.07 -5.30 -28.64
CA GLN A 202 17.97 -5.14 -30.10
C GLN A 202 19.21 -5.61 -30.84
N ARG A 203 20.40 -5.21 -30.37
CA ARG A 203 21.67 -5.62 -30.99
C ARG A 203 21.86 -7.13 -31.00
N LEU A 204 21.35 -7.82 -29.97
CA LEU A 204 21.42 -9.28 -29.91
C LEU A 204 20.35 -9.95 -30.75
N HIS A 205 19.13 -9.40 -30.79
CA HIS A 205 18.06 -9.91 -31.64
C HIS A 205 18.36 -9.77 -33.14
N GLU A 206 19.08 -8.71 -33.55
CA GLU A 206 19.48 -8.51 -34.96
C GLU A 206 20.65 -9.41 -35.41
N CYS A 207 21.41 -9.99 -34.47
CA CYS A 207 22.51 -10.91 -34.78
C CYS A 207 22.06 -12.36 -35.05
N ASP A 208 20.83 -12.73 -34.68
CA ASP A 208 20.24 -14.02 -35.05
C ASP A 208 19.54 -13.88 -36.40
N GLY A 209 20.26 -14.26 -37.47
CA GLY A 209 19.83 -14.17 -38.87
C GLY A 209 18.51 -14.90 -39.22
N PRO A 210 18.07 -14.81 -40.49
CA PRO A 210 16.72 -15.16 -40.97
C PRO A 210 16.42 -16.67 -40.86
N GLY A 211 16.12 -17.13 -39.65
CA GLY A 211 15.90 -18.55 -39.35
C GLY A 211 15.03 -18.81 -38.12
N CYS A 212 14.86 -17.84 -37.22
CA CYS A 212 13.96 -17.99 -36.08
C CYS A 212 12.50 -17.70 -36.49
N LYS A 213 11.86 -18.65 -37.19
CA LYS A 213 10.40 -18.75 -37.21
C LYS A 213 9.90 -19.21 -35.84
N MET A 214 9.99 -18.34 -34.85
CA MET A 214 9.26 -18.51 -33.59
C MET A 214 7.94 -17.77 -33.73
N HIS A 215 6.85 -18.51 -33.57
CA HIS A 215 5.47 -18.06 -33.73
C HIS A 215 5.25 -16.66 -33.15
N CYS A 216 4.94 -15.68 -33.99
CA CYS A 216 4.31 -14.44 -33.56
C CYS A 216 2.85 -14.76 -33.21
N GLY A 217 2.67 -15.42 -32.06
CA GLY A 217 1.37 -15.67 -31.48
C GLY A 217 0.87 -14.40 -30.81
N ASN A 218 0.11 -13.60 -31.56
CA ASN A 218 -0.96 -12.74 -31.07
C ASN A 218 -0.67 -11.92 -29.79
N TRP A 219 0.38 -11.09 -29.81
CA TRP A 219 0.70 -10.19 -28.68
C TRP A 219 -0.11 -8.87 -28.69
N ALA A 220 -0.83 -8.59 -29.79
CA ALA A 220 -1.60 -7.36 -30.01
C ALA A 220 -3.13 -7.52 -29.89
N SER A 221 -3.64 -8.65 -29.38
CA SER A 221 -5.09 -8.84 -29.20
C SER A 221 -5.55 -8.51 -27.78
N THR A 222 -5.53 -7.23 -27.41
CA THR A 222 -6.50 -6.60 -26.48
C THR A 222 -6.30 -5.07 -26.54
N SER A 223 -6.61 -4.48 -27.68
CA SER A 223 -7.07 -3.09 -27.69
C SER A 223 -8.32 -3.04 -28.54
N ASP A 224 -9.48 -3.13 -27.87
CA ASP A 224 -10.75 -2.75 -28.46
C ASP A 224 -10.71 -1.24 -28.70
N THR A 225 -10.24 -0.83 -29.87
CA THR A 225 -10.64 0.43 -30.50
C THR A 225 -10.57 0.24 -32.01
N SER A 226 -11.74 0.28 -32.63
CA SER A 226 -11.94 0.27 -34.07
C SER A 226 -11.01 1.25 -34.80
N GLY A 227 -10.26 0.76 -35.79
CA GLY A 227 -9.72 1.58 -36.87
C GLY A 227 -8.23 1.38 -37.17
N SER A 228 -7.97 0.84 -38.37
CA SER A 228 -6.67 0.79 -39.08
C SER A 228 -5.64 -0.24 -38.60
N ALA A 229 -5.30 -1.16 -39.49
CA ALA A 229 -4.20 -2.09 -39.34
C ALA A 229 -2.86 -1.31 -39.45
N GLU A 230 -2.24 -1.05 -38.30
CA GLU A 230 -0.87 -0.52 -38.22
C GLU A 230 0.15 -1.58 -38.70
N PRO A 231 1.29 -1.19 -39.30
CA PRO A 231 2.31 -2.12 -39.77
C PRO A 231 2.89 -2.90 -38.58
N CYS A 232 3.34 -4.13 -38.79
CA CYS A 232 4.03 -4.94 -37.77
C CYS A 232 5.18 -4.15 -37.12
N GLU A 233 4.92 -3.44 -36.02
CA GLU A 233 5.94 -2.81 -35.19
C GLU A 233 6.86 -3.93 -34.72
N SER A 234 8.18 -3.80 -34.97
CA SER A 234 9.17 -4.68 -34.37
C SER A 234 8.96 -4.69 -32.85
N LEU A 235 9.14 -5.84 -32.18
CA LEU A 235 8.94 -5.95 -30.72
C LEU A 235 9.76 -4.90 -29.95
N ALA A 236 10.93 -4.58 -30.48
CA ALA A 236 11.78 -3.48 -30.07
C ALA A 236 11.09 -2.10 -30.14
N GLY A 237 10.36 -1.82 -31.22
CA GLY A 237 9.58 -0.60 -31.41
C GLY A 237 8.42 -0.50 -30.43
N TYR A 238 7.71 -1.61 -30.18
CA TYR A 238 6.67 -1.66 -29.16
C TYR A 238 7.23 -1.37 -27.76
N LEU A 239 8.34 -2.00 -27.38
CA LEU A 239 8.98 -1.74 -26.08
C LEU A 239 9.40 -0.27 -25.95
N ARG A 240 9.97 0.34 -27.00
CA ARG A 240 10.29 1.78 -26.97
C ARG A 240 9.05 2.64 -26.73
N LYS A 241 7.96 2.35 -27.44
CA LYS A 241 6.68 3.08 -27.33
C LYS A 241 6.10 2.97 -25.92
N VAL A 242 6.05 1.76 -25.37
CA VAL A 242 5.46 1.49 -24.05
C VAL A 242 6.28 2.12 -22.93
N TYR A 243 7.61 2.05 -23.00
CA TYR A 243 8.51 2.59 -21.99
C TYR A 243 8.86 4.08 -22.23
N LYS A 244 8.21 4.76 -23.20
CA LYS A 244 8.46 6.16 -23.57
C LYS A 244 9.94 6.46 -23.85
N VAL A 245 10.62 5.51 -24.49
CA VAL A 245 12.04 5.62 -24.86
C VAL A 245 12.15 6.20 -26.27
N SER A 246 12.78 7.37 -26.38
CA SER A 246 13.12 7.97 -27.67
C SER A 246 14.10 7.09 -28.47
N PRO A 247 14.00 7.06 -29.82
CA PRO A 247 14.95 6.36 -30.69
C PRO A 247 16.35 6.97 -30.64
#